data_AF-A0A4Y8KBG1-F1
#
_entry.id   AF-A0A4Y8KBG1-F1
#
_cell.length_a   1.000
_cell.length_b   1.000
_cell.length_c   1.000
_cell.angle_alpha   90.00
_cell.angle_beta   90.00
_cell.angle_gamma   90.00
#
_symmetry.space_group_name_H-M   'P 1'
#
loop_
_entity.id
_entity.type
_entity.pdbx_description
1 polymer ?
#
loop_
_entity_poly.entity_id
_entity_poly.type
_entity_poly.pdbx_seq_one_letter_code
_entity_poly.pdbx_strand_id
1 'polypeptide(L)'
;MQSQALIERFNATLPEQERTLEQAARNVKLGLERDSEIYKAFTQLHFFTLTVDFDMRVMLRALLVDPQNRLTAEKFLALTLEEAEGAVGRMIGTLIKNMRTLPDDSGAGLFDHDKINDAVREFKANMAEMRDSVEFNKTLRLIRNTVSGHIVGDDTGVQNSVIWVLTREGVARTTEGVLKSQIVYFAVSVLTALDTLSRGLQLSLVKA
;
A
#
# COMPACT_ATOMS: atom_id res chain seq x y z
N MET A 1 -21.45 15.49 -9.48
CA MET A 1 -22.27 14.96 -8.37
C MET A 1 -21.66 13.73 -7.68
N GLN A 2 -21.01 12.81 -8.41
CA GLN A 2 -20.39 11.60 -7.81
C GLN A 2 -19.08 11.86 -7.03
N SER A 3 -18.29 12.86 -7.42
CA SER A 3 -16.99 13.14 -6.78
C SER A 3 -17.09 13.73 -5.37
N GLN A 4 -18.04 14.65 -5.13
CA GLN A 4 -18.24 15.23 -3.80
C GLN A 4 -18.59 14.14 -2.78
N ALA A 5 -19.46 13.19 -3.16
CA ALA A 5 -19.81 12.08 -2.29
C ALA A 5 -18.60 11.18 -1.94
N LEU A 6 -17.67 10.98 -2.89
CA LEU A 6 -16.42 10.25 -2.62
C LEU A 6 -15.50 11.02 -1.68
N ILE A 7 -15.36 12.33 -1.87
CA ILE A 7 -14.58 13.19 -0.97
C ILE A 7 -15.15 13.14 0.45
N GLU A 8 -16.47 13.24 0.61
CA GLU A 8 -17.09 13.14 1.94
C GLU A 8 -16.91 11.77 2.59
N ARG A 9 -16.93 10.69 1.79
CA ARG A 9 -16.60 9.36 2.30
C ARG A 9 -15.17 9.30 2.82
N PHE A 10 -14.19 9.83 2.08
CA PHE A 10 -12.82 9.89 2.57
C PHE A 10 -12.69 10.78 3.82
N ASN A 11 -13.35 11.93 3.86
CA ASN A 11 -13.37 12.81 5.04
C ASN A 11 -13.89 12.08 6.29
N ALA A 12 -14.91 11.24 6.12
CA ALA A 12 -15.50 10.49 7.22
C ALA A 12 -14.63 9.32 7.69
N THR A 13 -13.89 8.66 6.79
CA THR A 13 -13.13 7.45 7.12
C THR A 13 -11.69 7.71 7.55
N LEU A 14 -11.01 8.70 6.96
CA LEU A 14 -9.58 8.94 7.21
C LEU A 14 -9.23 9.14 8.69
N PRO A 15 -10.00 9.89 9.51
CA PRO A 15 -9.69 10.04 10.93
C PRO A 15 -9.72 8.70 11.70
N GLU A 16 -10.63 7.79 11.35
CA GLU A 16 -10.68 6.47 11.98
C GLU A 16 -9.52 5.57 11.54
N GLN A 17 -9.11 5.68 10.28
CA GLN A 17 -7.96 4.94 9.77
C GLN A 17 -6.65 5.43 10.39
N GLU A 18 -6.51 6.74 10.61
CA GLU A 18 -5.38 7.31 11.34
C GLU A 18 -5.30 6.76 12.77
N ARG A 19 -6.42 6.71 13.51
CA ARG A 19 -6.49 6.06 14.83
C ARG A 19 -6.11 4.57 14.79
N THR A 20 -6.57 3.85 13.77
CA THR A 20 -6.21 2.45 13.57
C THR A 20 -4.72 2.28 13.30
N LEU A 21 -4.13 3.19 12.52
CA LEU A 21 -2.71 3.22 12.21
C LEU A 21 -1.86 3.51 13.46
N GLU A 22 -2.28 4.45 14.29
CA GLU A 22 -1.65 4.73 15.59
C GLU A 22 -1.64 3.49 16.49
N GLN A 23 -2.77 2.77 16.56
CA GLN A 23 -2.85 1.53 17.33
C GLN A 23 -1.93 0.44 16.76
N ALA A 24 -1.87 0.30 15.42
CA ALA A 24 -0.95 -0.63 14.79
C ALA A 24 0.52 -0.28 15.05
N ALA A 25 0.87 1.02 15.07
CA ALA A 25 2.21 1.48 15.45
C ALA A 25 2.56 1.10 16.90
N ARG A 26 1.60 1.22 17.82
CA ARG A 26 1.78 0.74 19.21
C ARG A 26 2.01 -0.78 19.25
N ASN A 27 1.31 -1.56 18.42
CA ASN A 27 1.52 -3.00 18.33
C ASN A 27 2.91 -3.35 17.80
N VAL A 28 3.43 -2.60 16.82
CA VAL A 28 4.82 -2.75 16.35
C VAL A 28 5.81 -2.50 17.48
N LYS A 29 5.62 -1.43 18.27
CA LYS A 29 6.47 -1.14 19.42
C LYS A 29 6.50 -2.33 20.40
N LEU A 30 5.33 -2.85 20.77
CA LEU A 30 5.23 -4.04 21.63
C LEU A 30 5.88 -5.27 20.99
N GLY A 31 5.78 -5.42 19.67
CA GLY A 31 6.39 -6.52 18.94
C GLY A 31 7.91 -6.45 18.94
N LEU A 32 8.49 -5.27 18.78
CA LEU A 32 9.94 -5.06 18.85
C LEU A 32 10.52 -5.40 20.24
N GLU A 33 9.74 -5.22 21.30
CA GLU A 33 10.10 -5.55 22.68
C GLU A 33 9.93 -7.06 22.99
N ARG A 34 9.21 -7.82 22.16
CA ARG A 34 8.94 -9.24 22.37
C ARG A 34 10.02 -10.12 21.75
N ASP A 35 10.35 -11.23 22.42
CA ASP A 35 11.24 -12.26 21.86
C ASP A 35 10.46 -13.23 20.95
N SER A 36 10.04 -12.71 19.79
CA SER A 36 9.33 -13.46 18.75
C SER A 36 9.52 -12.80 17.40
N GLU A 37 10.20 -13.49 16.49
CA GLU A 37 10.39 -13.03 15.12
C GLU A 37 9.11 -13.18 14.27
N ILE A 38 8.24 -14.11 14.64
CA ILE A 38 6.91 -14.25 14.02
C ILE A 38 6.04 -13.05 14.39
N TYR A 39 5.96 -12.71 15.68
CA TYR A 39 5.12 -11.61 16.15
C TYR A 39 5.64 -10.24 15.66
N LYS A 40 6.96 -10.03 15.62
CA LYS A 40 7.58 -8.86 14.98
C LYS A 40 7.18 -8.76 13.50
N ALA A 41 7.38 -9.82 12.72
CA ALA A 41 7.04 -9.83 11.31
C ALA A 41 5.55 -9.57 11.06
N PHE A 42 4.66 -10.15 11.89
CA PHE A 42 3.21 -9.93 11.81
C PHE A 42 2.84 -8.47 12.07
N THR A 43 3.28 -7.91 13.20
CA THR A 43 2.93 -6.55 13.60
C THR A 43 3.47 -5.52 12.61
N GLN A 44 4.69 -5.73 12.11
CA GLN A 44 5.27 -4.89 11.05
C GLN A 44 4.49 -5.00 9.75
N LEU A 45 4.13 -6.20 9.29
CA LEU A 45 3.34 -6.40 8.07
C LEU A 45 1.97 -5.72 8.19
N HIS A 46 1.28 -5.91 9.32
CA HIS A 46 -0.03 -5.34 9.54
C HIS A 46 0.02 -3.81 9.56
N PHE A 47 0.96 -3.23 10.31
CA PHE A 47 1.18 -1.78 10.33
C PHE A 47 1.49 -1.24 8.93
N PHE A 48 2.45 -1.84 8.23
CA PHE A 48 2.85 -1.35 6.90
C PHE A 48 1.73 -1.46 5.87
N THR A 49 0.93 -2.53 5.92
CA THR A 49 -0.28 -2.69 5.08
C THR A 49 -1.27 -1.56 5.32
N LEU A 50 -1.49 -1.17 6.59
CA LEU A 50 -2.36 -0.05 6.96
C LEU A 50 -1.78 1.31 6.54
N THR A 51 -0.47 1.51 6.64
CA THR A 51 0.21 2.73 6.16
C THR A 51 -0.03 2.92 4.66
N VAL A 52 0.22 1.88 3.86
CA VAL A 52 0.05 1.91 2.40
C VAL A 52 -1.42 2.16 2.04
N ASP A 53 -2.38 1.52 2.73
CA ASP A 53 -3.82 1.78 2.54
C ASP A 53 -4.17 3.25 2.84
N PHE A 54 -3.70 3.77 3.98
CA PHE A 54 -3.96 5.14 4.40
C PHE A 54 -3.39 6.16 3.42
N ASP A 55 -2.10 6.05 3.07
CA ASP A 55 -1.42 6.97 2.14
C ASP A 55 -2.13 6.99 0.78
N MET A 56 -2.54 5.82 0.28
CA MET A 56 -3.26 5.70 -0.98
C MET A 56 -4.62 6.42 -0.93
N ARG A 57 -5.36 6.32 0.18
CA ARG A 57 -6.64 7.05 0.38
C ARG A 57 -6.44 8.55 0.50
N VAL A 58 -5.39 9.00 1.20
CA VAL A 58 -5.05 10.42 1.30
C VAL A 58 -4.72 10.99 -0.08
N MET A 59 -3.93 10.28 -0.89
CA MET A 59 -3.59 10.69 -2.25
C MET A 59 -4.81 10.70 -3.18
N LEU A 60 -5.67 9.69 -3.12
CA LEU A 60 -6.93 9.65 -3.88
C LEU A 60 -7.85 10.81 -3.50
N ARG A 61 -8.00 11.09 -2.21
CA ARG A 61 -8.76 12.26 -1.74
C ARG A 61 -8.16 13.56 -2.27
N ALA A 62 -6.84 13.72 -2.17
CA ALA A 62 -6.14 14.93 -2.64
C ALA A 62 -6.38 15.18 -4.13
N LEU A 63 -6.32 14.12 -4.96
CA LEU A 63 -6.61 14.19 -6.39
C LEU A 63 -8.06 14.61 -6.70
N LEU A 64 -9.02 14.19 -5.87
CA LEU A 64 -10.43 14.55 -6.05
C LEU A 64 -10.72 15.99 -5.60
N VAL A 65 -10.12 16.43 -4.50
CA VAL A 65 -10.29 17.79 -3.95
C VAL A 65 -9.61 18.83 -4.84
N ASP A 66 -8.38 18.56 -5.27
CA ASP A 66 -7.63 19.47 -6.14
C ASP A 66 -6.96 18.71 -7.29
N PRO A 67 -7.69 18.52 -8.41
CA PRO A 67 -7.14 17.91 -9.62
C PRO A 67 -5.95 18.66 -10.24
N GLN A 68 -5.65 19.90 -9.84
CA GLN A 68 -4.47 20.61 -10.34
C GLN A 68 -3.17 20.02 -9.79
N ASN A 69 -3.22 19.40 -8.60
CA ASN A 69 -2.07 18.72 -7.98
C ASN A 69 -1.77 17.35 -8.60
N ARG A 70 -2.47 16.97 -9.68
CA ARG A 70 -2.40 15.65 -10.31
C ARG A 70 -0.97 15.20 -10.62
N LEU A 71 -0.10 16.08 -11.11
CA LEU A 71 1.29 15.76 -11.42
C LEU A 71 2.03 15.19 -10.20
N THR A 72 1.81 15.77 -9.02
CA THR A 72 2.50 15.38 -7.78
C THR A 72 1.76 14.24 -7.10
N ALA A 73 0.45 14.34 -6.97
CA ALA A 73 -0.34 13.34 -6.25
C ALA A 73 -0.38 11.99 -6.97
N GLU A 74 -0.44 11.94 -8.31
CA GLU A 74 -0.31 10.65 -9.04
C GLU A 74 1.09 10.05 -8.91
N LYS A 75 2.14 10.87 -8.78
CA LYS A 75 3.51 10.39 -8.59
C LYS A 75 3.64 9.66 -7.25
N PHE A 76 3.15 10.26 -6.17
CA PHE A 76 3.14 9.62 -4.86
C PHE A 76 2.19 8.43 -4.81
N LEU A 77 1.00 8.52 -5.42
CA LEU A 77 0.07 7.39 -5.52
C LEU A 77 0.70 6.18 -6.23
N ALA A 78 1.46 6.42 -7.30
CA ALA A 78 2.20 5.37 -7.99
C ALA A 78 3.35 4.79 -7.15
N LEU A 79 4.01 5.59 -6.31
CA LEU A 79 4.98 5.08 -5.34
C LEU A 79 4.31 4.15 -4.33
N THR A 80 3.17 4.56 -3.77
CA THR A 80 2.39 3.72 -2.83
C THR A 80 1.92 2.42 -3.48
N LEU A 81 1.60 2.42 -4.78
CA LEU A 81 1.32 1.19 -5.54
C LEU A 81 2.54 0.26 -5.65
N GLU A 82 3.73 0.82 -5.84
CA GLU A 82 4.98 0.03 -5.85
C GLU A 82 5.26 -0.56 -4.47
N GLU A 83 5.02 0.18 -3.40
CA GLU A 83 5.17 -0.31 -2.03
C GLU A 83 4.17 -1.44 -1.72
N ALA A 84 2.92 -1.31 -2.18
CA ALA A 84 1.90 -2.35 -2.05
C ALA A 84 2.30 -3.65 -2.77
N GLU A 85 2.94 -3.57 -3.92
CA GLU A 85 3.38 -4.75 -4.67
C GLU A 85 4.68 -5.32 -4.11
N GLY A 86 5.71 -4.48 -3.99
CA GLY A 86 7.06 -4.89 -3.66
C GLY A 86 7.29 -5.06 -2.16
N ALA A 87 7.02 -4.02 -1.35
CA ALA A 87 7.36 -4.02 0.06
C ALA A 87 6.42 -4.90 0.90
N VAL A 88 5.10 -4.78 0.72
CA VAL A 88 4.13 -5.67 1.39
C VAL A 88 4.40 -7.13 0.99
N GLY A 89 4.66 -7.40 -0.30
CA GLY A 89 5.00 -8.74 -0.80
C GLY A 89 6.24 -9.34 -0.11
N ARG A 90 7.30 -8.55 0.07
CA ARG A 90 8.50 -8.98 0.82
C ARG A 90 8.19 -9.27 2.29
N MET A 91 7.41 -8.42 2.94
CA MET A 91 7.05 -8.60 4.35
C MET A 91 6.16 -9.84 4.58
N ILE A 92 5.23 -10.12 3.67
CA ILE A 92 4.50 -11.39 3.64
C ILE A 92 5.48 -12.56 3.56
N GLY A 93 6.45 -12.49 2.63
CA GLY A 93 7.48 -13.52 2.49
C GLY A 93 8.26 -13.78 3.78
N THR A 94 8.64 -12.72 4.50
CA THR A 94 9.31 -12.81 5.81
C THR A 94 8.43 -13.48 6.86
N LEU A 95 7.17 -13.07 6.99
CA LEU A 95 6.24 -13.66 7.95
C LEU A 95 6.05 -15.17 7.70
N ILE A 96 5.73 -15.54 6.46
CA ILE A 96 5.52 -16.94 6.07
C ILE A 96 6.79 -17.77 6.27
N LYS A 97 7.97 -17.21 5.95
CA LYS A 97 9.25 -17.87 6.22
C LYS A 97 9.42 -18.12 7.71
N ASN A 98 9.24 -17.10 8.55
CA ASN A 98 9.42 -17.21 10.00
C ASN A 98 8.49 -18.27 10.60
N MET A 99 7.21 -18.26 10.21
CA MET A 99 6.22 -19.26 10.67
C MET A 99 6.60 -20.69 10.30
N ARG A 100 7.26 -20.89 9.15
CA ARG A 100 7.72 -22.21 8.70
C ARG A 100 9.02 -22.65 9.38
N THR A 101 9.95 -21.74 9.62
CA THR A 101 11.31 -22.08 10.05
C THR A 101 11.54 -21.96 11.54
N LEU A 102 10.63 -21.32 12.29
CA LEU A 102 10.75 -21.08 13.72
C LEU A 102 9.55 -21.69 14.48
N PRO A 103 9.38 -23.03 14.49
CA PRO A 103 8.23 -23.66 15.14
C PRO A 103 8.20 -23.46 16.67
N ASP A 104 9.37 -23.23 17.29
CA ASP A 104 9.52 -23.01 18.73
C ASP A 104 9.43 -21.53 19.14
N ASP A 105 9.19 -20.62 18.19
CA ASP A 105 9.04 -19.19 18.47
C ASP A 105 7.81 -18.93 19.35
N SER A 106 7.95 -18.05 20.34
CA SER A 106 6.88 -17.75 21.31
C SER A 106 5.60 -17.16 20.70
N GLY A 107 5.67 -16.72 19.43
CA GLY A 107 4.55 -16.25 18.63
C GLY A 107 3.91 -17.31 17.74
N ALA A 108 4.48 -18.51 17.60
CA ALA A 108 4.00 -19.54 16.67
C ALA A 108 2.55 -19.96 16.94
N GLY A 109 2.14 -20.01 18.22
CA GLY A 109 0.79 -20.36 18.65
C GLY A 109 -0.20 -19.18 18.75
N LEU A 110 0.22 -17.95 18.46
CA LEU A 110 -0.66 -16.77 18.54
C LEU A 110 -1.53 -16.60 17.29
N PHE A 111 -1.18 -17.29 16.20
CA PHE A 111 -1.78 -17.09 14.90
C PHE A 111 -2.27 -18.41 14.30
N ASP A 112 -3.38 -18.33 13.59
CA ASP A 112 -3.93 -19.37 12.74
C ASP A 112 -3.23 -19.29 11.37
N HIS A 113 -2.37 -20.28 11.10
CA HIS A 113 -1.52 -20.27 9.91
C HIS A 113 -2.32 -20.40 8.63
N ASP A 114 -3.41 -21.17 8.65
CA ASP A 114 -4.27 -21.39 7.49
C ASP A 114 -4.99 -20.11 7.11
N LYS A 115 -5.51 -19.36 8.10
CA LYS A 115 -6.12 -18.04 7.85
C LYS A 115 -5.13 -17.03 7.29
N ILE A 116 -3.87 -17.02 7.74
CA ILE A 116 -2.83 -16.16 7.16
C ILE A 116 -2.60 -16.55 5.70
N ASN A 117 -2.47 -17.85 5.40
CA ASN A 117 -2.25 -18.33 4.04
C ASN A 117 -3.41 -17.98 3.11
N ASP A 118 -4.65 -18.11 3.59
CA ASP A 118 -5.86 -17.74 2.84
C ASP A 118 -5.89 -16.24 2.54
N ALA A 119 -5.63 -15.40 3.54
CA ALA A 119 -5.55 -13.94 3.37
C ALA A 119 -4.47 -13.53 2.35
N VAL A 120 -3.30 -14.18 2.41
CA VAL A 120 -2.20 -13.94 1.46
C VAL A 120 -2.57 -14.40 0.05
N ARG A 121 -3.27 -15.53 -0.09
CA ARG A 121 -3.73 -16.04 -1.40
C ARG A 121 -4.73 -15.07 -2.02
N GLU A 122 -5.70 -14.61 -1.23
CA GLU A 122 -6.71 -13.65 -1.68
C GLU A 122 -6.08 -12.30 -2.06
N PHE A 123 -5.17 -11.78 -1.23
CA PHE A 123 -4.38 -10.59 -1.56
C PHE A 123 -3.65 -10.74 -2.90
N LYS A 124 -2.93 -11.86 -3.10
CA LYS A 124 -2.20 -12.10 -4.34
C LYS A 124 -3.11 -12.20 -5.56
N ALA A 125 -4.30 -12.78 -5.41
CA ALA A 125 -5.30 -12.86 -6.48
C ALA A 125 -5.83 -11.47 -6.84
N ASN A 126 -6.16 -10.65 -5.84
CA ASN A 126 -6.65 -9.28 -6.04
C ASN A 126 -5.58 -8.33 -6.64
N MET A 127 -4.30 -8.63 -6.43
CA MET A 127 -3.17 -7.90 -7.03
C MET A 127 -2.81 -8.38 -8.45
N ALA A 128 -3.37 -9.49 -8.93
CA ALA A 128 -2.91 -10.16 -10.15
C ALA A 128 -3.01 -9.27 -11.39
N GLU A 129 -4.14 -8.59 -11.59
CA GLU A 129 -4.37 -7.72 -12.75
C GLU A 129 -3.30 -6.62 -12.86
N MET A 130 -2.96 -5.97 -11.75
CA MET A 130 -1.90 -4.95 -11.73
C MET A 130 -0.52 -5.57 -11.97
N ARG A 131 -0.22 -6.70 -11.33
CA ARG A 131 1.07 -7.40 -11.46
C ARG A 131 1.31 -7.88 -12.89
N ASP A 132 0.28 -8.34 -13.56
CA ASP A 132 0.37 -8.87 -14.91
C ASP A 132 0.40 -7.77 -15.98
N SER A 133 0.10 -6.52 -15.60
CA SER A 133 0.20 -5.34 -16.48
C SER A 133 1.66 -4.91 -16.67
N VAL A 134 2.33 -5.49 -17.68
CA VAL A 134 3.75 -5.22 -17.99
C VAL A 134 4.02 -3.73 -18.22
N GLU A 135 3.16 -3.05 -18.98
CA GLU A 135 3.33 -1.62 -19.30
C GLU A 135 3.17 -0.74 -18.05
N PHE A 136 2.16 -1.03 -17.22
CA PHE A 136 1.95 -0.31 -15.98
C PHE A 136 3.12 -0.48 -15.01
N ASN A 137 3.63 -1.71 -14.86
CA ASN A 137 4.77 -1.98 -13.98
C ASN A 137 6.10 -1.39 -14.49
N LYS A 138 6.24 -1.12 -15.79
CA LYS A 138 7.37 -0.32 -16.29
C LYS A 138 7.23 1.14 -15.84
N THR A 139 6.02 1.69 -15.92
CA THR A 139 5.70 3.04 -15.41
C THR A 139 5.97 3.16 -13.91
N LEU A 140 5.50 2.21 -13.09
CA LEU A 140 5.75 2.23 -11.64
C LEU A 140 7.25 2.24 -11.30
N ARG A 141 8.05 1.39 -11.98
CA ARG A 141 9.51 1.35 -11.78
C ARG A 141 10.21 2.65 -12.17
N LEU A 142 9.78 3.29 -13.25
CA LEU A 142 10.31 4.59 -13.67
C LEU A 142 10.00 5.67 -12.62
N ILE A 143 8.79 5.66 -12.06
CA ILE A 143 8.37 6.61 -11.01
C ILE A 143 9.17 6.39 -9.72
N ARG A 144 9.34 5.14 -9.28
CA ARG A 144 10.18 4.82 -8.12
C ARG A 144 11.59 5.37 -8.30
N ASN A 145 12.22 5.10 -9.45
CA ASN A 145 13.56 5.60 -9.74
C ASN A 145 13.61 7.13 -9.80
N THR A 146 12.53 7.78 -10.26
CA THR A 146 12.38 9.25 -10.22
C THR A 146 12.40 9.78 -8.78
N VAL A 147 11.62 9.17 -7.88
CA VAL A 147 11.55 9.60 -6.47
C VAL A 147 12.86 9.32 -5.76
N SER A 148 13.42 8.11 -5.90
CA SER A 148 14.71 7.76 -5.31
C SER A 148 15.79 8.75 -5.72
N GLY A 149 15.92 9.05 -7.02
CA GLY A 149 16.93 9.97 -7.51
C GLY A 149 16.75 11.44 -7.05
N HIS A 150 15.53 11.90 -6.77
CA HIS A 150 15.33 13.21 -6.11
C HIS A 150 15.86 13.24 -4.67
N ILE A 151 15.80 12.11 -3.96
CA ILE A 151 16.22 12.02 -2.55
C ILE A 151 17.72 11.77 -2.45
N VAL A 152 18.28 10.94 -3.33
CA VAL A 152 19.70 10.54 -3.27
C VAL A 152 20.61 11.35 -4.20
N GLY A 153 20.05 12.21 -5.05
CA GLY A 153 20.79 13.13 -5.91
C GLY A 153 21.48 12.50 -7.12
N ASP A 154 20.86 11.49 -7.77
CA ASP A 154 21.44 10.84 -8.95
C ASP A 154 20.94 11.42 -10.30
N ASP A 155 21.80 11.42 -11.33
CA ASP A 155 21.50 11.97 -12.67
C ASP A 155 20.33 11.23 -13.36
N THR A 156 20.20 9.94 -13.06
CA THR A 156 19.12 9.09 -13.58
C THR A 156 17.75 9.56 -13.06
N GLY A 157 17.70 10.01 -11.81
CA GLY A 157 16.54 10.62 -11.16
C GLY A 157 16.07 11.86 -11.90
N VAL A 158 16.98 12.78 -12.21
CA VAL A 158 16.67 14.01 -12.93
C VAL A 158 16.06 13.68 -14.30
N GLN A 159 16.67 12.77 -15.06
CA GLN A 159 16.14 12.34 -16.36
C GLN A 159 14.73 11.74 -16.26
N ASN A 160 14.51 10.83 -15.30
CA ASN A 160 13.19 10.23 -15.10
C ASN A 160 12.14 11.26 -14.65
N SER A 161 12.57 12.31 -13.93
CA SER A 161 11.71 13.41 -13.50
C SER A 161 11.19 14.23 -14.67
N VAL A 162 12.09 14.55 -15.61
CA VAL A 162 11.72 15.22 -16.86
C VAL A 162 10.73 14.36 -17.64
N ILE A 163 11.00 13.06 -17.78
CA ILE A 163 10.07 12.12 -18.45
C ILE A 163 8.69 12.12 -17.77
N TRP A 164 8.63 12.09 -16.45
CA TRP A 164 7.35 12.16 -15.72
C TRP A 164 6.57 13.44 -16.02
N VAL A 165 7.22 14.60 -15.98
CA VAL A 165 6.55 15.88 -16.27
C VAL A 165 6.03 15.92 -17.70
N LEU A 166 6.86 15.54 -18.67
CA LEU A 166 6.51 15.56 -20.10
C LEU A 166 5.37 14.59 -20.42
N THR A 167 5.34 13.39 -19.82
CA THR A 167 4.24 12.42 -20.02
C THR A 167 2.91 12.88 -19.42
N ARG A 168 2.90 13.95 -18.62
CA ARG A 168 1.70 14.53 -18.00
C ARG A 168 1.28 15.88 -18.56
N GLU A 169 1.99 16.42 -19.55
CA GLU A 169 1.73 17.75 -20.11
C GLU A 169 0.29 17.90 -20.66
N GLY A 170 -0.21 16.89 -21.38
CA GLY A 170 -1.56 16.88 -21.96
C GLY A 170 -2.64 16.19 -21.12
N VAL A 171 -2.31 15.78 -19.89
CA VAL A 171 -3.20 14.98 -19.05
C VAL A 171 -4.23 15.88 -18.35
N ALA A 172 -5.52 15.61 -18.55
CA ALA A 172 -6.61 16.45 -18.07
C ALA A 172 -6.60 16.66 -16.55
N ARG A 173 -6.50 17.92 -16.10
CA ARG A 173 -6.52 18.31 -14.68
C ARG A 173 -7.94 18.61 -14.20
N THR A 174 -8.83 17.66 -14.46
CA THR A 174 -10.22 17.70 -14.01
C THR A 174 -10.50 16.43 -13.23
N THR A 175 -11.52 16.44 -12.38
CA THR A 175 -11.93 15.26 -11.62
C THR A 175 -12.26 14.08 -12.53
N GLU A 176 -12.88 14.31 -13.68
CA GLU A 176 -13.14 13.26 -14.67
C GLU A 176 -11.84 12.70 -15.25
N GLY A 177 -10.87 13.57 -15.57
CA GLY A 177 -9.55 13.15 -16.02
C GLY A 177 -8.81 12.30 -14.99
N VAL A 178 -8.94 12.63 -13.70
CA VAL A 178 -8.41 11.85 -12.57
C VAL A 178 -9.05 10.47 -12.53
N LEU A 179 -10.37 10.38 -12.61
CA LEU A 179 -11.10 9.10 -12.56
C LEU A 179 -10.81 8.18 -13.76
N LYS A 180 -10.39 8.75 -14.90
CA LYS A 180 -9.91 8.01 -16.08
C LYS A 180 -8.45 7.59 -15.98
N SER A 181 -7.73 7.95 -14.92
CA SER A 181 -6.33 7.59 -14.72
C SER A 181 -6.17 6.11 -14.43
N GLN A 182 -5.26 5.44 -15.14
CA GLN A 182 -4.89 4.06 -14.84
C GLN A 182 -4.24 3.91 -13.45
N ILE A 183 -3.51 4.92 -12.97
CA ILE A 183 -2.96 4.94 -11.60
C ILE A 183 -4.10 4.93 -10.58
N VAL A 184 -5.13 5.76 -10.80
CA VAL A 184 -6.30 5.81 -9.91
C VAL A 184 -7.10 4.52 -9.97
N TYR A 185 -7.28 3.93 -11.15
CA TYR A 185 -7.92 2.63 -11.32
C TYR A 185 -7.23 1.55 -10.46
N PHE A 186 -5.92 1.37 -10.64
CA PHE A 186 -5.20 0.36 -9.87
C PHE A 186 -5.13 0.70 -8.38
N ALA A 187 -5.04 1.97 -7.98
CA ALA A 187 -5.12 2.36 -6.57
C ALA A 187 -6.42 1.88 -5.93
N VAL A 188 -7.57 2.07 -6.58
CA VAL A 188 -8.85 1.59 -6.03
C VAL A 188 -8.89 0.06 -5.92
N SER A 189 -8.38 -0.67 -6.92
CA SER A 189 -8.30 -2.13 -6.86
C SER A 189 -7.36 -2.62 -5.76
N VAL A 190 -6.19 -1.99 -5.61
CA VAL A 190 -5.19 -2.32 -4.59
C VAL A 190 -5.69 -2.03 -3.18
N LEU A 191 -6.44 -0.94 -2.97
CA LEU A 191 -7.10 -0.68 -1.67
C LEU A 191 -7.97 -1.86 -1.22
N THR A 192 -8.69 -2.50 -2.15
CA THR A 192 -9.50 -3.68 -1.84
C THR A 192 -8.62 -4.85 -1.43
N ALA A 193 -7.50 -5.06 -2.12
CA ALA A 193 -6.54 -6.11 -1.77
C ALA A 193 -5.93 -5.89 -0.38
N LEU A 194 -5.50 -4.66 -0.06
CA LEU A 194 -4.91 -4.31 1.23
C LEU A 194 -5.91 -4.45 2.38
N ASP A 195 -7.16 -4.02 2.18
CA ASP A 195 -8.25 -4.17 3.15
C ASP A 195 -8.55 -5.65 3.44
N THR A 196 -8.64 -6.48 2.40
CA THR A 196 -8.76 -7.94 2.56
C THR A 196 -7.59 -8.54 3.33
N LEU A 197 -6.34 -8.17 2.99
CA LEU A 197 -5.15 -8.66 3.69
C LEU A 197 -5.19 -8.26 5.16
N SER A 198 -5.44 -6.98 5.46
CA SER A 198 -5.50 -6.45 6.82
C SER A 198 -6.56 -7.15 7.67
N ARG A 199 -7.77 -7.32 7.14
CA ARG A 199 -8.84 -8.08 7.82
C ARG A 199 -8.46 -9.54 8.03
N GLY A 200 -7.90 -10.19 7.01
CA GLY A 200 -7.47 -11.59 7.10
C GLY A 200 -6.39 -11.80 8.17
N LEU A 201 -5.41 -10.89 8.26
CA LEU A 201 -4.40 -10.88 9.31
C LEU A 201 -5.01 -10.68 10.70
N GLN A 202 -6.02 -9.80 10.85
CA GLN A 202 -6.69 -9.63 12.15
C GLN A 202 -7.48 -10.87 12.56
N LEU A 203 -8.14 -11.54 11.62
CA LEU A 203 -8.93 -12.75 11.87
C LEU A 203 -8.08 -13.99 12.15
N SER A 204 -6.78 -13.94 11.85
CA SER A 204 -5.85 -15.02 12.16
C SER A 204 -5.37 -15.03 13.60
N LEU A 205 -5.60 -13.96 14.37
CA LEU A 205 -5.29 -13.95 15.80
C LEU A 205 -6.14 -15.01 16.52
N VAL A 206 -5.48 -16.02 17.10
CA VAL A 206 -6.15 -17.01 17.93
C VAL A 206 -6.51 -16.31 19.23
N LYS A 207 -7.81 -16.21 19.55
CA LYS A 207 -8.23 -15.73 20.87
C LYS A 207 -7.66 -16.71 21.91
N ALA A 208 -6.75 -16.22 22.74
CA ALA A 208 -6.32 -16.90 23.96
C ALA A 208 -7.48 -17.01 24.96
#